data_AF-A0A1I1FNB3-F1
#
_entry.id   AF-A0A1I1FNB3-F1
#
_cell.length_a   1.000
_cell.length_b   1.000
_cell.length_c   1.000
_cell.angle_alpha   90.00
_cell.angle_beta   90.00
_cell.angle_gamma   90.00
#
_symmetry.space_group_name_H-M   'P 1'
#
loop_
_entity.id
_entity.type
_entity.pdbx_description
1 polymer ?
#
loop_
_entity_poly.entity_id
_entity_poly.type
_entity_poly.pdbx_seq_one_letter_code
_entity_poly.pdbx_strand_id
1 'polypeptide(L)'
;MYTKSNRTLESNEVQTIIQSKENEIDLHIFVKKDDDEGSDFYYLGKASPNQSSVQKDKLQDGQPVVHMNMVMEPSIESKLYHYLVNESQN
;
A
#
# COMPACT_ATOMS: atom_id res chain seq x y z
N MET A 1 -3.64 -0.12 -2.27
CA MET A 1 -3.18 0.80 -1.21
C MET A 1 -4.15 1.97 -1.13
N TYR A 2 -4.53 2.37 0.09
CA TYR A 2 -5.26 3.62 0.35
C TYR A 2 -4.30 4.62 1.03
N THR A 3 -4.41 5.90 0.69
CA THR A 3 -3.68 6.96 1.38
C THR A 3 -4.27 7.23 2.76
N LYS A 4 -3.56 7.99 3.60
CA LYS A 4 -4.15 8.56 4.81
C LYS A 4 -5.36 9.44 4.46
N SER A 5 -6.26 9.61 5.43
CA SER A 5 -7.39 10.52 5.35
C SER A 5 -6.98 11.95 5.00
N ASN A 6 -7.88 12.71 4.37
CA ASN A 6 -7.66 14.08 3.94
C ASN A 6 -6.51 14.21 2.93
N ARG A 7 -6.45 13.28 1.98
CA ARG A 7 -5.51 13.31 0.85
C ARG A 7 -6.25 13.26 -0.46
N THR A 8 -5.74 14.03 -1.41
CA THR A 8 -6.29 14.20 -2.75
C THR A 8 -5.18 13.98 -3.76
N LEU A 9 -5.52 13.96 -5.06
CA LEU A 9 -4.50 13.91 -6.10
C LEU A 9 -3.55 15.11 -6.05
N GLU A 10 -3.96 16.26 -5.51
CA GLU A 10 -3.10 17.44 -5.41
C GLU A 10 -2.14 17.39 -4.21
N SER A 11 -2.27 16.38 -3.34
CA SER A 11 -1.39 16.26 -2.17
C SER A 11 0.02 15.86 -2.63
N ASN A 12 1.04 16.61 -2.18
CA ASN A 12 2.43 16.38 -2.58
C ASN A 12 2.88 14.93 -2.40
N GLU A 13 2.61 14.32 -1.24
CA GLU A 13 2.98 12.92 -0.99
C GLU A 13 2.31 11.93 -1.95
N VAL A 14 1.08 12.23 -2.38
CA VAL A 14 0.33 11.40 -3.33
C VAL A 14 0.97 11.50 -4.72
N GLN A 15 1.32 12.72 -5.15
CA GLN A 15 2.05 12.91 -6.40
C GLN A 15 3.43 12.25 -6.38
N THR A 16 4.16 12.34 -5.26
CA THR A 16 5.45 11.65 -5.09
C THR A 16 5.31 10.13 -5.25
N ILE A 17 4.25 9.54 -4.70
CA ILE A 17 3.99 8.10 -4.86
C ILE A 17 3.61 7.77 -6.31
N ILE A 18 2.67 8.50 -6.92
CA ILE A 18 2.17 8.23 -8.28
C ILE A 18 3.31 8.31 -9.31
N GLN A 19 4.18 9.31 -9.16
CA GLN A 19 5.29 9.60 -10.07
C GLN A 19 6.60 8.93 -9.63
N SER A 20 6.57 7.98 -8.68
CA SER A 20 7.78 7.43 -8.09
C SER A 20 8.67 6.76 -9.14
N LYS A 21 8.05 6.11 -10.14
CA LYS A 21 8.76 5.43 -11.21
C LYS A 21 9.50 6.41 -12.12
N GLU A 22 8.85 7.51 -12.51
CA GLU A 22 9.44 8.56 -13.35
C GLU A 22 10.55 9.31 -12.62
N ASN A 23 10.40 9.47 -11.31
CA ASN A 23 11.34 10.20 -10.45
C ASN A 23 12.43 9.30 -9.84
N GLU A 24 12.53 8.03 -10.27
CA GLU A 24 13.52 7.06 -9.77
C GLU A 24 13.49 6.89 -8.24
N ILE A 25 12.29 6.96 -7.65
CA ILE A 25 12.05 6.76 -6.23
C ILE A 25 11.63 5.30 -5.98
N ASP A 26 12.47 4.58 -5.26
CA ASP A 26 12.16 3.23 -4.79
C ASP A 26 11.10 3.26 -3.68
N LEU A 27 9.95 2.62 -3.92
CA LEU A 27 8.92 2.45 -2.91
C LEU A 27 9.07 1.07 -2.25
N HIS A 28 9.27 1.07 -0.93
CA HIS A 28 9.43 -0.13 -0.11
C HIS A 28 8.15 -0.45 0.65
N ILE A 29 7.71 -1.71 0.60
CA ILE A 29 6.46 -2.15 1.21
C ILE A 29 6.72 -2.92 2.51
N PHE A 30 6.11 -2.44 3.59
CA PHE A 30 6.09 -3.07 4.90
C PHE A 30 4.64 -3.37 5.28
N VAL A 31 4.36 -4.60 5.72
CA VAL A 31 3.02 -5.05 6.11
C VAL A 31 3.05 -5.58 7.52
N LYS A 32 1.99 -5.29 8.28
CA LYS A 32 1.71 -5.87 9.58
C LYS A 32 0.35 -6.56 9.53
N LYS A 33 0.24 -7.75 10.13
CA LYS A 33 -1.03 -8.45 10.32
C LYS A 33 -1.75 -7.88 11.54
N ASP A 34 -3.07 -7.71 11.45
CA ASP A 34 -3.85 -6.98 12.47
C ASP A 34 -3.91 -7.70 13.83
N ASP A 35 -3.85 -9.04 13.83
CA ASP A 35 -3.85 -9.89 15.03
C ASP A 35 -2.46 -10.13 15.62
N ASP A 36 -1.40 -9.52 15.06
CA ASP A 36 -0.06 -9.64 15.58
C ASP A 36 0.18 -8.63 16.72
N GLU A 37 0.23 -9.15 17.95
CA GLU A 37 0.60 -8.40 19.16
C GLU A 37 2.06 -7.88 19.10
N GLY A 38 2.89 -8.39 18.18
CA GLY A 38 4.25 -7.92 17.94
C GLY A 38 4.34 -6.51 17.32
N SER A 39 5.46 -5.82 17.51
CA SER A 39 5.75 -4.53 16.87
C SER A 39 6.30 -4.65 15.44
N ASP A 40 6.55 -5.88 15.00
CA ASP A 40 7.40 -6.13 13.85
C ASP A 40 6.62 -6.08 12.53
N PHE A 41 7.32 -5.65 11.47
CA PHE A 41 6.76 -5.56 10.12
C PHE A 41 7.42 -6.60 9.22
N TYR A 42 6.64 -7.17 8.30
CA TYR A 42 7.14 -7.97 7.20
C TYR A 42 7.51 -7.05 6.04
N TYR A 43 8.78 -7.08 5.64
CA TYR A 43 9.24 -6.39 4.44
C TYR A 43 8.94 -7.24 3.20
N LEU A 44 8.14 -6.70 2.28
CA LEU A 44 7.70 -7.40 1.06
C LEU A 44 8.52 -7.06 -0.19
N GLY A 45 9.53 -6.19 -0.06
CA GLY A 45 10.33 -5.73 -1.19
C GLY A 45 9.86 -4.41 -1.78
N LYS A 46 10.37 -4.13 -2.97
CA LYS A 46 10.03 -2.93 -3.75
C LYS A 46 8.74 -3.10 -4.53
N ALA A 47 8.06 -1.99 -4.77
CA ALA A 47 6.87 -1.95 -5.60
C ALA A 47 6.80 -0.66 -6.43
N SER A 48 6.00 -0.69 -7.48
CA SER A 48 5.67 0.47 -8.30
C SER A 48 4.16 0.72 -8.29
N PRO A 49 3.70 1.98 -8.33
CA PRO A 49 2.28 2.28 -8.48
C PRO A 49 1.80 1.87 -9.88
N ASN A 50 0.62 1.27 -9.97
CA ASN A 50 -0.08 1.20 -11.24
C ASN A 50 -0.89 2.50 -11.44
N GLN A 51 -0.31 3.44 -12.19
CA GLN A 51 -0.93 4.76 -12.43
C GLN A 51 -2.33 4.68 -13.05
N SER A 52 -2.62 3.66 -13.87
CA SER A 52 -3.96 3.48 -14.47
C SER A 52 -5.05 3.12 -13.46
N SER A 53 -4.66 2.69 -12.25
CA SER A 53 -5.58 2.31 -11.18
C SER A 53 -5.83 3.41 -10.15
N VAL A 54 -5.22 4.60 -10.32
CA VAL A 54 -5.35 5.71 -9.38
C VAL A 54 -6.77 6.26 -9.42
N GLN A 55 -7.43 6.28 -8.27
CA GLN A 55 -8.81 6.75 -8.13
C GLN A 55 -8.97 7.60 -6.86
N LYS A 56 -9.86 8.60 -6.95
CA LYS A 56 -10.31 9.40 -5.81
C LYS A 56 -11.48 8.67 -5.15
N ASP A 57 -11.50 8.66 -3.83
CA ASP A 57 -12.58 8.05 -3.05
C ASP A 57 -12.82 8.86 -1.76
N LYS A 58 -13.81 8.46 -0.97
CA LYS A 58 -14.15 9.07 0.32
C LYS A 58 -14.36 7.99 1.38
N LEU A 59 -13.85 8.25 2.58
CA LEU A 59 -14.19 7.46 3.76
C LEU A 59 -15.66 7.68 4.15
N GLN A 60 -16.18 6.86 5.08
CA GLN A 60 -17.58 6.94 5.53
C GLN A 60 -17.94 8.32 6.11
N ASP A 61 -16.97 9.01 6.72
CA ASP A 61 -17.11 10.36 7.27
C ASP A 61 -16.95 11.48 6.23
N GLY A 62 -16.79 11.13 4.94
CA GLY A 62 -16.67 12.05 3.82
C GLY A 62 -15.25 12.57 3.57
N GLN A 63 -14.27 12.21 4.39
CA GLN A 63 -12.88 12.64 4.20
C GLN A 63 -12.31 12.05 2.90
N PRO A 64 -11.63 12.87 2.06
CA PRO A 64 -11.11 12.40 0.79
C PRO A 64 -9.90 11.49 1.02
N VAL A 65 -9.82 10.46 0.20
CA VAL A 65 -8.68 9.55 0.09
C VAL A 65 -8.39 9.27 -1.39
N VAL A 66 -7.20 8.76 -1.66
CA VAL A 66 -6.82 8.25 -2.97
C VAL A 66 -6.43 6.79 -2.79
N HIS A 67 -6.80 5.94 -3.74
CA HIS A 67 -6.32 4.56 -3.77
C HIS A 67 -5.76 4.20 -5.13
N MET A 68 -4.85 3.23 -5.11
CA MET A 68 -4.20 2.68 -6.30
C MET A 68 -3.68 1.27 -6.00
N ASN A 69 -3.53 0.47 -7.06
CA ASN A 69 -2.87 -0.82 -6.99
C ASN A 69 -1.36 -0.63 -7.00
N MET A 70 -0.67 -1.42 -6.19
CA MET A 70 0.79 -1.51 -6.19
C MET A 70 1.18 -2.80 -6.92
N VAL A 71 2.18 -2.73 -7.77
CA VAL A 71 2.78 -3.87 -8.45
C VAL A 71 4.08 -4.21 -7.74
N MET A 72 4.12 -5.35 -7.06
CA MET A 72 5.32 -5.83 -6.39
C MET A 72 6.37 -6.22 -7.42
N GLU A 73 7.62 -5.79 -7.22
CA GLU A 73 8.75 -6.23 -8.06
C GLU A 73 9.12 -7.70 -7.79
N PRO A 74 9.39 -8.12 -6.53
CA PRO A 74 9.55 -9.53 -6.23
C PRO A 74 8.18 -10.22 -6.10
N SER A 75 8.15 -11.51 -6.42
CA SER A 75 7.05 -12.37 -5.99
C SER A 75 7.07 -12.50 -4.47
N ILE A 76 5.89 -12.43 -3.85
CA ILE A 76 5.75 -12.67 -2.42
C ILE A 76 5.90 -14.17 -2.17
N GLU A 77 6.71 -14.54 -1.17
CA GLU A 77 6.85 -15.93 -0.76
C GLU A 77 5.49 -16.52 -0.39
N SER A 78 5.11 -17.66 -0.97
CA SER A 78 3.79 -18.27 -0.78
C SER A 78 3.44 -18.48 0.70
N LYS A 79 4.41 -18.88 1.53
CA LYS A 79 4.20 -19.02 2.98
C LYS A 79 3.81 -17.70 3.65
N LEU A 80 4.54 -16.62 3.34
CA LEU A 80 4.26 -15.29 3.87
C LEU A 80 2.91 -14.77 3.36
N TYR A 81 2.62 -14.98 2.08
CA TYR A 81 1.31 -14.63 1.51
C TYR A 81 0.18 -15.33 2.26
N HIS A 82 0.24 -16.66 2.43
CA HIS A 82 -0.77 -17.41 3.16
C HIS A 82 -0.90 -16.98 4.61
N TYR A 83 0.22 -16.68 5.29
CA TYR A 83 0.20 -16.14 6.64
C TYR A 83 -0.52 -14.78 6.71
N LEU A 84 -0.27 -13.88 5.75
CA LEU A 84 -0.87 -12.54 5.75
C LEU A 84 -2.36 -12.53 5.41
N VAL A 85 -2.84 -13.46 4.57
CA VAL A 85 -4.24 -13.45 4.08
C VAL A 85 -5.17 -14.39 4.84
N ASN A 86 -4.64 -15.36 5.59
CA ASN A 86 -5.47 -16.28 6.36
C ASN A 86 -5.64 -15.75 7.79
N GLU A 87 -6.87 -15.81 8.31
CA GLU A 87 -7.09 -15.67 9.74
C GLU A 87 -6.45 -16.85 10.46
N SER A 88 -5.72 -16.55 11.54
CA SER A 88 -5.15 -17.55 12.42
C SER A 88 -6.34 -18.37 12.95
N GLN A 89 -6.54 -19.58 12.42
CA GLN A 89 -7.57 -20.50 12.94
C GLN A 89 -7.15 -20.86 14.36
N ASN A 90 -7.83 -20.28 15.33
CA ASN A 90 -7.77 -20.67 16.74
C ASN A 90 -9.19 -20.92 17.22
#